data_AF-A0A5D0GIN4-F1
#
_entry.id   AF-A0A5D0GIN4-F1
#
_cell.length_a   1.000
_cell.length_b   1.000
_cell.length_c   1.000
_cell.angle_alpha   90.00
_cell.angle_beta   90.00
_cell.angle_gamma   90.00
#
_symmetry.space_group_name_H-M   'P 1'
#
loop_
_entity.id
_entity.type
_entity.pdbx_description
1 polymer ?
#
loop_
_entity_poly.entity_id
_entity_poly.type
_entity_poly.pdbx_seq_one_letter_code
_entity_poly.pdbx_strand_id
1 'polypeptide(L)'
;MKYIFAICSLILLFSCSSDDIETTVTTNNFTTTIDENPTLNFVLGTIDGSTNNGSVTFSIQSESVDGALFINSSTGVLKVKDESLFDFETNPTITGKVKVANGTTSKLANVTINLNNLDDPHIGIGSWTLWGQLEVDLFGLNKYTEITGILYIDGQYNVNIPTYSLLPLIDLKKVGSLQIINNPSLTNLEGLNNVEIVTNGLRIQSNPLLTNINDLNSLSRVSGGFVIDLNNSLENLDGLNNLNKAFGGLSIYKNHSLVNIDGLYNLDQVTNQLNISNNYELFNFCGITNLIENGGLLGEYNTYFNGYDPTIQDILDGNCQM
;
A
#
# COMPACT_ATOMS: atom_id res chain seq x y z
N MET A 1 -57.86 3.89 -92.71
CA MET A 1 -56.70 3.32 -91.98
C MET A 1 -55.91 4.47 -91.37
N LYS A 2 -56.00 4.61 -90.05
CA LYS A 2 -55.25 5.55 -89.21
C LYS A 2 -55.00 4.80 -87.90
N TYR A 3 -53.75 4.71 -87.43
CA TYR A 3 -53.33 4.71 -86.02
C TYR A 3 -51.78 4.64 -86.01
N ILE A 4 -51.13 5.70 -85.52
CA ILE A 4 -50.44 5.83 -84.22
C ILE A 4 -48.99 5.32 -84.25
N PHE A 5 -48.05 6.26 -84.14
CA PHE A 5 -46.70 6.04 -83.60
C PHE A 5 -46.50 7.07 -82.48
N ALA A 6 -46.34 6.60 -81.25
CA ALA A 6 -45.93 7.40 -80.11
C ALA A 6 -44.42 7.20 -79.92
N ILE A 7 -43.65 8.27 -80.08
CA ILE A 7 -42.22 8.29 -79.74
C ILE A 7 -42.10 8.96 -78.38
N CYS A 8 -41.73 8.17 -77.37
CA CYS A 8 -41.44 8.63 -76.02
C CYS A 8 -39.96 9.04 -75.98
N SER A 9 -39.68 10.35 -76.00
CA SER A 9 -38.33 10.89 -75.82
C SER A 9 -37.99 10.93 -74.33
N LEU A 10 -37.11 10.02 -73.91
CA LEU A 10 -36.50 9.97 -72.59
C LEU A 10 -35.48 11.11 -72.48
N ILE A 11 -35.83 12.18 -71.77
CA ILE A 11 -34.89 13.26 -71.43
C ILE A 11 -34.05 12.77 -70.24
N LEU A 12 -32.82 12.37 -70.52
CA LEU A 12 -31.75 12.21 -69.53
C LEU A 12 -31.34 13.60 -69.04
N LEU A 13 -31.83 13.99 -67.86
CA LEU A 13 -31.24 15.08 -67.08
C LEU A 13 -29.97 14.55 -66.42
N PHE A 14 -28.85 14.59 -67.15
CA PHE A 14 -27.54 14.69 -66.52
C PHE A 14 -27.43 16.12 -65.96
N SER A 15 -27.63 16.26 -64.65
CA SER A 15 -27.46 17.53 -63.95
C SER A 15 -26.30 17.43 -62.96
N CYS A 16 -25.27 18.22 -63.28
CA CYS A 16 -24.20 18.79 -62.45
C CYS A 16 -23.26 17.86 -61.68
N SER A 17 -22.02 17.82 -62.17
CA SER A 17 -20.81 17.73 -61.38
C SER A 17 -20.75 18.88 -60.36
N SER A 18 -20.98 18.56 -59.09
CA SER A 18 -20.39 19.31 -57.99
C SER A 18 -19.23 18.45 -57.48
N ASP A 19 -18.00 18.89 -57.71
CA ASP A 19 -16.85 18.41 -56.95
C ASP A 19 -17.04 18.89 -55.50
N ASP A 20 -17.93 18.22 -54.76
CA ASP A 20 -18.03 18.41 -53.32
C ASP A 20 -16.74 17.85 -52.73
N ILE A 21 -15.86 18.75 -52.29
CA ILE A 21 -14.63 18.38 -51.59
C ILE A 21 -15.04 17.52 -50.39
N GLU A 22 -14.72 16.22 -50.43
CA GLU A 22 -15.04 15.29 -49.35
C GLU A 22 -14.42 15.80 -48.03
N THR A 23 -15.24 15.96 -46.99
CA THR A 23 -14.76 16.36 -45.67
C THR A 23 -13.87 15.26 -45.11
N THR A 24 -12.63 15.61 -44.81
CA THR A 24 -11.66 14.74 -44.13
C THR A 24 -11.43 15.23 -42.71
N VAL A 25 -11.14 14.30 -41.81
CA VAL A 25 -10.75 14.59 -40.43
C VAL A 25 -9.48 13.81 -40.12
N THR A 26 -8.52 14.47 -39.49
CA THR A 26 -7.29 13.86 -39.00
C THR A 26 -7.13 14.12 -37.50
N THR A 27 -6.52 13.17 -36.81
CA THR A 27 -6.23 13.23 -35.37
C THR A 27 -5.10 12.26 -35.08
N ASN A 28 -4.36 12.50 -33.99
CA ASN A 28 -3.29 11.64 -33.50
C ASN A 28 -3.66 11.07 -32.14
N ASN A 29 -3.07 9.92 -31.78
CA ASN A 29 -3.15 9.43 -30.42
C ASN A 29 -2.43 10.39 -29.47
N PHE A 30 -2.91 10.48 -28.24
CA PHE A 30 -2.35 11.32 -27.19
C PHE A 30 -1.86 10.44 -26.05
N THR A 31 -0.60 10.60 -25.67
CA THR A 31 -0.01 9.93 -24.51
C THR A 31 0.69 10.97 -23.65
N THR A 32 0.46 10.91 -22.33
CA THR A 32 1.19 11.72 -21.36
C THR A 32 1.49 10.89 -20.10
N THR A 33 2.42 11.39 -19.30
CA THR A 33 2.73 10.87 -17.97
C THR A 33 2.66 12.03 -16.99
N ILE A 34 1.96 11.82 -15.87
CA ILE A 34 1.82 12.80 -14.81
C ILE A 34 2.04 12.12 -13.46
N ASP A 35 2.28 12.91 -12.43
CA ASP A 35 2.20 12.41 -11.05
C ASP A 35 0.74 12.15 -10.66
N GLU A 36 0.50 11.13 -9.84
CA GLU A 36 -0.81 10.87 -9.26
C GLU A 36 -1.29 11.98 -8.31
N ASN A 37 -2.55 11.90 -7.87
CA ASN A 37 -3.20 12.94 -7.08
C ASN A 37 -3.07 14.36 -7.68
N PRO A 38 -3.28 14.56 -9.00
CA PRO A 38 -3.21 15.88 -9.63
C PRO A 38 -4.30 16.80 -9.09
N THR A 39 -4.14 18.11 -9.23
CA THR A 39 -5.21 19.06 -8.85
C THR A 39 -6.40 18.98 -9.80
N LEU A 40 -7.62 19.20 -9.29
CA LEU A 40 -8.83 19.36 -10.12
C LEU A 40 -8.59 20.35 -11.27
N ASN A 41 -9.05 20.01 -12.49
CA ASN A 41 -8.84 20.76 -13.73
C ASN A 41 -7.38 20.85 -14.23
N PHE A 42 -6.46 20.05 -13.69
CA PHE A 42 -5.10 19.93 -14.22
C PHE A 42 -5.14 19.66 -15.73
N VAL A 43 -4.37 20.41 -16.51
CA VAL A 43 -4.33 20.30 -17.97
C VAL A 43 -3.39 19.18 -18.35
N LEU A 44 -3.95 18.10 -18.92
CA LEU A 44 -3.19 16.95 -19.38
C LEU A 44 -2.50 17.24 -20.71
N GLY A 45 -3.18 18.00 -21.58
CA GLY A 45 -2.71 18.38 -22.90
C GLY A 45 -3.87 18.77 -23.82
N THR A 46 -3.63 18.70 -25.12
CA THR A 46 -4.65 19.00 -26.14
C THR A 46 -4.68 17.87 -27.15
N ILE A 47 -5.87 17.42 -27.53
CA ILE A 47 -6.05 16.44 -28.59
C ILE A 47 -5.94 17.13 -29.95
N ASP A 48 -5.01 16.65 -30.78
CA ASP A 48 -4.87 17.14 -32.15
C ASP A 48 -6.10 16.81 -32.98
N GLY A 49 -6.61 17.79 -33.72
CA GLY A 49 -7.75 17.59 -34.61
C GLY A 49 -7.76 18.62 -35.71
N SER A 50 -7.80 18.17 -36.96
CA SER A 50 -7.95 19.08 -38.10
C SER A 50 -8.87 18.50 -39.15
N THR A 51 -9.39 19.39 -39.99
CA THR A 51 -10.26 19.08 -41.12
C THR A 51 -9.92 19.99 -42.29
N ASN A 52 -10.21 19.55 -43.51
CA ASN A 52 -10.09 20.38 -44.71
C ASN A 52 -11.23 21.41 -44.86
N ASN A 53 -12.25 21.39 -43.99
CA ASN A 53 -13.38 22.30 -44.06
C ASN A 53 -13.88 22.74 -42.68
N GLY A 54 -13.69 24.02 -42.32
CA GLY A 54 -14.18 24.59 -41.07
C GLY A 54 -13.41 24.14 -39.83
N SER A 55 -14.12 23.80 -38.76
CA SER A 55 -13.54 23.40 -37.46
C SER A 55 -13.98 22.00 -37.05
N VAL A 56 -13.19 21.35 -36.20
CA VAL A 56 -13.58 20.08 -35.57
C VAL A 56 -14.21 20.32 -34.20
N THR A 57 -14.99 19.35 -33.73
CA THR A 57 -15.44 19.24 -32.35
C THR A 57 -14.86 17.99 -31.69
N PHE A 58 -14.75 18.05 -30.37
CA PHE A 58 -14.15 17.01 -29.55
C PHE A 58 -15.17 16.48 -28.54
N SER A 59 -15.21 15.16 -28.36
CA SER A 59 -16.04 14.53 -27.33
C SER A 59 -15.41 13.23 -26.86
N ILE A 60 -15.45 12.96 -25.55
CA ILE A 60 -15.04 11.66 -24.99
C ILE A 60 -16.07 10.60 -25.41
N GLN A 61 -15.59 9.52 -26.00
CA GLN A 61 -16.40 8.39 -26.47
C GLN A 61 -16.40 7.22 -25.48
N SER A 62 -15.29 7.04 -24.77
CA SER A 62 -15.10 6.01 -23.73
C SER A 62 -13.91 6.35 -22.85
N GLU A 63 -13.92 5.86 -21.61
CA GLU A 63 -12.84 5.96 -20.63
C GLU A 63 -12.69 4.58 -19.96
N SER A 64 -11.49 4.22 -19.51
CA SER A 64 -11.28 3.02 -18.68
C SER A 64 -11.73 3.24 -17.24
N VAL A 65 -11.70 4.49 -16.78
CA VAL A 65 -12.20 4.93 -15.47
C VAL A 65 -13.26 6.00 -15.73
N ASP A 66 -14.53 5.68 -15.48
CA ASP A 66 -15.66 6.52 -15.88
C ASP A 66 -15.61 7.88 -15.17
N GLY A 67 -15.65 8.96 -15.95
CA GLY A 67 -15.67 10.32 -15.42
C GLY A 67 -14.32 10.90 -14.99
N ALA A 68 -13.19 10.24 -15.28
CA ALA A 68 -11.85 10.74 -14.97
C ALA A 68 -11.47 11.98 -15.80
N LEU A 69 -11.93 12.07 -17.05
CA LEU A 69 -11.49 13.08 -18.01
C LEU A 69 -12.59 14.08 -18.35
N PHE A 70 -12.15 15.31 -18.61
CA PHE A 70 -12.95 16.35 -19.23
C PHE A 70 -12.26 16.80 -20.51
N ILE A 71 -13.03 16.99 -21.58
CA ILE A 71 -12.53 17.60 -22.80
C ILE A 71 -13.35 18.82 -23.18
N ASN A 72 -12.67 19.93 -23.48
CA ASN A 72 -13.33 21.09 -24.04
C ASN A 72 -13.69 20.82 -25.51
N SER A 73 -14.99 20.86 -25.84
CA SER A 73 -15.51 20.42 -27.13
C SER A 73 -15.08 21.26 -28.33
N SER A 74 -14.61 22.49 -28.12
CA SER A 74 -14.17 23.40 -29.18
C SER A 74 -12.66 23.47 -29.34
N THR A 75 -11.90 23.25 -28.26
CA THR A 75 -10.44 23.44 -28.25
C THR A 75 -9.65 22.14 -28.18
N GLY A 76 -10.28 21.02 -27.79
CA GLY A 76 -9.61 19.74 -27.61
C GLY A 76 -8.74 19.67 -26.34
N VAL A 77 -8.75 20.72 -25.50
CA VAL A 77 -8.01 20.72 -24.22
C VAL A 77 -8.59 19.65 -23.30
N LEU A 78 -7.74 18.70 -22.93
CA LEU A 78 -8.03 17.58 -22.05
C LEU A 78 -7.58 17.92 -20.62
N LYS A 79 -8.45 17.67 -19.64
CA LYS A 79 -8.21 17.97 -18.23
C LYS A 79 -8.64 16.82 -17.33
N VAL A 80 -8.08 16.80 -16.13
CA VAL A 80 -8.59 16.02 -14.99
C VAL A 80 -9.96 16.55 -14.59
N LYS A 81 -10.95 15.66 -14.54
CA LYS A 81 -12.32 15.97 -14.10
C LYS A 81 -12.57 15.58 -12.64
N ASP A 82 -11.99 14.48 -12.20
CA ASP A 82 -12.05 13.99 -10.83
C ASP A 82 -10.66 13.49 -10.45
N GLU A 83 -9.98 14.25 -9.59
CA GLU A 83 -8.63 13.95 -9.13
C GLU A 83 -8.54 12.66 -8.31
N SER A 84 -9.62 12.25 -7.64
CA SER A 84 -9.61 11.06 -6.77
C SER A 84 -9.49 9.75 -7.56
N LEU A 85 -9.71 9.81 -8.88
CA LEU A 85 -9.58 8.67 -9.79
C LEU A 85 -8.15 8.49 -10.32
N PHE A 86 -7.27 9.47 -10.08
CA PHE A 86 -5.86 9.47 -10.50
C PHE A 86 -4.97 9.03 -9.33
N ASP A 87 -5.22 7.82 -8.87
CA ASP A 87 -4.52 7.12 -7.80
C ASP A 87 -3.79 5.94 -8.44
N PHE A 88 -2.47 5.84 -8.29
CA PHE A 88 -1.63 4.84 -8.94
C PHE A 88 -1.95 3.43 -8.42
N GLU A 89 -2.26 3.31 -7.14
CA GLU A 89 -2.56 2.05 -6.45
C GLU A 89 -3.78 1.37 -7.08
N THR A 90 -4.79 2.18 -7.46
CA THR A 90 -6.03 1.73 -8.08
C THR A 90 -5.98 1.78 -9.61
N ASN A 91 -5.48 2.87 -10.19
CA ASN A 91 -5.55 3.20 -11.62
C ASN A 91 -4.18 3.67 -12.16
N PRO A 92 -3.17 2.79 -12.25
CA PRO A 92 -1.81 3.17 -12.69
C PRO A 92 -1.77 3.69 -14.14
N THR A 93 -2.82 3.41 -14.92
CA THR A 93 -3.00 3.94 -16.26
C THR A 93 -4.47 4.23 -16.53
N ILE A 94 -4.77 5.45 -16.98
CA ILE A 94 -6.09 5.86 -17.42
C ILE A 94 -6.09 5.97 -18.94
N THR A 95 -7.02 5.29 -19.60
CA THR A 95 -7.13 5.30 -21.07
C THR A 95 -8.51 5.78 -21.51
N GLY A 96 -8.61 6.26 -22.74
CA GLY A 96 -9.87 6.67 -23.32
C GLY A 96 -9.82 6.78 -24.83
N LYS A 97 -10.99 7.06 -25.43
CA LYS A 97 -11.11 7.38 -26.85
C LYS A 97 -11.81 8.72 -26.99
N VAL A 98 -11.17 9.65 -27.68
CA VAL A 98 -11.75 10.95 -28.02
C VAL A 98 -12.17 10.92 -29.47
N LYS A 99 -13.44 11.24 -29.72
CA LYS A 99 -13.98 11.47 -31.05
C LYS A 99 -13.67 12.90 -31.48
N VAL A 100 -12.99 13.02 -32.61
CA VAL A 100 -12.75 14.28 -33.33
C VAL A 100 -13.64 14.27 -34.56
N ALA A 101 -14.53 15.24 -34.69
CA ALA A 101 -15.57 15.23 -35.72
C ALA A 101 -15.73 16.57 -36.44
N ASN A 102 -16.06 16.52 -37.73
CA ASN A 102 -16.64 17.64 -38.48
C ASN A 102 -17.93 17.12 -39.13
N GLY A 103 -19.08 17.53 -38.61
CA GLY A 103 -20.37 16.97 -39.01
C GLY A 103 -20.47 15.46 -38.75
N THR A 104 -20.72 14.68 -39.81
CA THR A 104 -20.82 13.22 -39.76
C THR A 104 -19.47 12.51 -39.89
N THR A 105 -18.45 13.17 -40.45
CA THR A 105 -17.10 12.61 -40.57
C THR A 105 -16.37 12.70 -39.24
N SER A 106 -15.75 11.60 -38.80
CA SER A 106 -14.98 11.59 -37.56
C SER A 106 -13.83 10.59 -37.57
N LYS A 107 -12.86 10.82 -36.69
CA LYS A 107 -11.80 9.88 -36.32
C LYS A 107 -11.73 9.77 -34.80
N LEU A 108 -11.16 8.68 -34.32
CA LEU A 108 -10.93 8.45 -32.89
C LEU A 108 -9.44 8.59 -32.61
N ALA A 109 -9.10 9.39 -31.61
CA ALA A 109 -7.80 9.40 -30.97
C ALA A 109 -7.84 8.51 -29.74
N ASN A 110 -6.86 7.60 -29.59
CA ASN A 110 -6.65 6.92 -28.32
C ASN A 110 -5.90 7.85 -27.37
N VAL A 111 -6.34 7.89 -26.12
CA VAL A 111 -5.76 8.66 -25.03
C VAL A 111 -5.16 7.68 -24.01
N THR A 112 -3.94 7.95 -23.56
CA THR A 112 -3.26 7.19 -22.51
C THR A 112 -2.58 8.15 -21.54
N ILE A 113 -2.94 8.08 -20.26
CA ILE A 113 -2.29 8.81 -19.18
C ILE A 113 -1.66 7.78 -18.25
N ASN A 114 -0.34 7.76 -18.18
CA ASN A 114 0.39 6.94 -17.21
C ASN A 114 0.59 7.77 -15.94
N LEU A 115 0.44 7.14 -14.77
CA LEU A 115 0.71 7.78 -13.50
C LEU A 115 2.12 7.40 -13.01
N ASN A 116 2.87 8.36 -12.50
CA ASN A 116 4.02 8.08 -11.65
C ASN A 116 3.49 7.76 -10.25
N ASN A 117 3.91 6.63 -9.69
CA ASN A 117 3.72 6.34 -8.27
C ASN A 117 4.57 7.33 -7.48
N LEU A 118 3.90 8.20 -6.74
CA LEU A 118 4.52 8.99 -5.69
C LEU A 118 4.35 8.21 -4.40
N ASP A 119 5.39 8.20 -3.55
CA ASP A 119 5.27 7.61 -2.23
C ASP A 119 4.33 8.47 -1.37
N ASP A 120 3.03 8.20 -1.46
CA ASP A 120 1.99 8.85 -0.69
C ASP A 120 1.34 7.84 0.29
N PRO A 121 0.88 8.34 1.45
CA PRO A 121 0.28 7.46 2.43
C PRO A 121 -1.14 7.04 1.97
N HIS A 122 -1.32 5.78 1.57
CA HIS A 122 -2.63 5.16 1.45
C HIS A 122 -3.15 4.77 2.84
N ILE A 123 -3.98 5.63 3.44
CA ILE A 123 -4.37 5.55 4.85
C ILE A 123 -5.69 4.80 5.05
N GLY A 124 -5.62 3.67 5.76
CA GLY A 124 -6.78 2.98 6.31
C GLY A 124 -7.27 3.65 7.60
N ILE A 125 -8.53 4.09 7.60
CA ILE A 125 -9.20 4.59 8.81
C ILE A 125 -10.11 3.50 9.40
N GLY A 126 -9.75 2.99 10.57
CA GLY A 126 -10.53 1.96 11.25
C GLY A 126 -9.67 0.92 11.94
N SER A 127 -10.33 -0.15 12.41
CA SER A 127 -9.68 -1.34 12.95
C SER A 127 -10.19 -2.56 12.20
N TRP A 128 -9.31 -3.54 11.99
CA TRP A 128 -9.59 -4.77 11.28
C TRP A 128 -9.18 -5.96 12.12
N THR A 129 -9.97 -7.02 12.03
CA THR A 129 -9.62 -8.32 12.57
C THR A 129 -9.58 -9.32 11.43
N LEU A 130 -8.43 -9.97 11.28
CA LEU A 130 -8.11 -10.96 10.27
C LEU A 130 -7.92 -12.30 10.98
N TRP A 131 -8.86 -13.21 10.78
CA TRP A 131 -8.95 -14.51 11.45
C TRP A 131 -8.21 -15.63 10.70
N GLY A 132 -7.83 -15.41 9.46
CA GLY A 132 -7.12 -16.41 8.66
C GLY A 132 -6.58 -15.85 7.34
N GLN A 133 -5.89 -16.70 6.58
CA GLN A 133 -5.13 -16.25 5.41
C GLN A 133 -5.99 -15.51 4.37
N LEU A 134 -7.22 -15.98 4.12
CA LEU A 134 -8.11 -15.33 3.15
C LEU A 134 -8.36 -13.86 3.49
N GLU A 135 -8.51 -13.51 4.76
CA GLU A 135 -8.76 -12.14 5.19
C GLU A 135 -7.49 -11.29 5.13
N VAL A 136 -6.31 -11.88 5.41
CA VAL A 136 -5.01 -11.25 5.16
C VAL A 136 -4.83 -10.93 3.68
N ASP A 137 -5.11 -11.88 2.81
CA ASP A 137 -5.01 -11.72 1.36
C ASP A 137 -5.95 -10.61 0.86
N LEU A 138 -7.22 -10.63 1.29
CA LEU A 138 -8.22 -9.61 0.94
C LEU A 138 -7.86 -8.23 1.50
N PHE A 139 -7.32 -8.17 2.71
CA PHE A 139 -6.89 -6.90 3.31
C PHE A 139 -5.71 -6.30 2.52
N GLY A 140 -4.74 -7.12 2.13
CA GLY A 140 -3.58 -6.68 1.34
C GLY A 140 -3.92 -6.08 -0.02
N LEU A 141 -5.08 -6.42 -0.61
CA LEU A 141 -5.54 -5.79 -1.85
C LEU A 141 -5.80 -4.29 -1.72
N ASN A 142 -5.98 -3.77 -0.49
CA ASN A 142 -6.13 -2.34 -0.25
C ASN A 142 -4.80 -1.59 -0.32
N LYS A 143 -3.64 -2.27 -0.26
CA LYS A 143 -2.31 -1.64 -0.29
C LYS A 143 -2.15 -0.47 0.69
N TYR A 144 -2.76 -0.58 1.87
CA TYR A 144 -2.58 0.44 2.91
C TYR A 144 -1.11 0.54 3.28
N THR A 145 -0.56 1.74 3.22
CA THR A 145 0.78 2.05 3.72
C THR A 145 0.72 2.57 5.15
N GLU A 146 -0.43 3.12 5.56
CA GLU A 146 -0.71 3.41 6.97
C GLU A 146 -2.10 2.91 7.40
N ILE A 147 -2.22 2.50 8.66
CA ILE A 147 -3.51 2.31 9.32
C ILE A 147 -3.56 3.04 10.65
N THR A 148 -4.68 3.72 10.90
CA THR A 148 -4.81 4.59 12.09
C THR A 148 -5.31 3.86 13.33
N GLY A 149 -6.09 2.79 13.17
CA GLY A 149 -6.59 1.99 14.28
C GLY A 149 -5.82 0.68 14.46
N ILE A 150 -6.53 -0.38 14.85
CA ILE A 150 -5.92 -1.64 15.26
C ILE A 150 -6.00 -2.67 14.13
N LEU A 151 -4.88 -3.32 13.82
CA LEU A 151 -4.85 -4.53 13.01
C LEU A 151 -4.64 -5.74 13.91
N TYR A 152 -5.70 -6.53 14.06
CA TYR A 152 -5.66 -7.83 14.71
C TYR A 152 -5.46 -8.91 13.66
N ILE A 153 -4.38 -9.66 13.74
CA ILE A 153 -4.17 -10.92 13.03
C ILE A 153 -4.32 -12.02 14.08
N ASP A 154 -5.54 -12.52 14.23
CA ASP A 154 -5.95 -13.41 15.34
C ASP A 154 -6.42 -14.76 14.82
N GLY A 155 -5.54 -15.76 14.87
CA GLY A 155 -5.84 -17.12 14.41
C GLY A 155 -6.73 -17.95 15.34
N GLN A 156 -7.26 -17.38 16.44
CA GLN A 156 -8.09 -18.13 17.40
C GLN A 156 -9.39 -18.67 16.78
N TYR A 157 -9.99 -17.95 15.83
CA TYR A 157 -11.36 -18.21 15.37
C TYR A 157 -11.48 -19.03 14.08
N ASN A 158 -10.43 -19.12 13.25
CA ASN A 158 -10.50 -19.82 11.97
C ASN A 158 -9.43 -20.92 11.84
N VAL A 159 -9.87 -22.16 12.06
CA VAL A 159 -9.01 -23.36 11.94
C VAL A 159 -8.96 -23.93 10.52
N ASN A 160 -9.79 -23.43 9.59
CA ASN A 160 -9.88 -24.03 8.24
C ASN A 160 -8.73 -23.56 7.34
N ILE A 161 -8.38 -22.27 7.42
CA ILE A 161 -7.24 -21.69 6.70
C ILE A 161 -6.52 -20.73 7.66
N PRO A 162 -5.70 -21.25 8.60
CA PRO A 162 -4.96 -20.42 9.54
C PRO A 162 -4.03 -19.48 8.78
N THR A 163 -3.76 -18.30 9.35
CA THR A 163 -2.75 -17.38 8.81
C THR A 163 -1.38 -18.06 8.85
N TYR A 164 -0.71 -18.11 7.71
CA TYR A 164 0.63 -18.67 7.55
C TYR A 164 1.59 -17.71 6.86
N SER A 165 1.10 -16.62 6.25
CA SER A 165 1.91 -15.61 5.57
C SER A 165 1.32 -14.22 5.78
N LEU A 166 2.19 -13.24 6.04
CA LEU A 166 1.83 -11.82 6.12
C LEU A 166 2.27 -11.02 4.88
N LEU A 167 2.79 -11.69 3.84
CA LEU A 167 3.24 -11.05 2.60
C LEU A 167 2.25 -10.05 1.99
N PRO A 168 0.93 -10.26 2.03
CA PRO A 168 -0.04 -9.25 1.55
C PRO A 168 0.03 -7.90 2.29
N LEU A 169 0.70 -7.82 3.44
CA LEU A 169 0.83 -6.62 4.26
C LEU A 169 2.10 -5.81 3.96
N ILE A 170 2.88 -6.19 2.94
CA ILE A 170 4.22 -5.65 2.65
C ILE A 170 4.26 -4.13 2.49
N ASP A 171 3.16 -3.50 2.09
CA ASP A 171 3.10 -2.05 1.87
C ASP A 171 2.98 -1.26 3.20
N LEU A 172 2.61 -1.90 4.32
CA LEU A 172 2.43 -1.22 5.60
C LEU A 172 3.75 -0.66 6.14
N LYS A 173 3.77 0.65 6.34
CA LYS A 173 4.86 1.41 6.99
C LYS A 173 4.51 1.84 8.40
N LYS A 174 3.24 2.15 8.67
CA LYS A 174 2.81 2.65 9.97
C LYS A 174 1.47 2.09 10.41
N VAL A 175 1.40 1.72 11.68
CA VAL A 175 0.21 1.13 12.27
C VAL A 175 -0.17 1.82 13.58
N GLY A 176 -1.47 2.01 13.81
CA GLY A 176 -2.00 2.42 15.10
C GLY A 176 -1.64 1.39 16.17
N SER A 177 -2.33 0.26 16.21
CA SER A 177 -1.91 -0.91 17.01
C SER A 177 -1.80 -2.16 16.14
N LEU A 178 -0.80 -2.98 16.40
CA LEU A 178 -0.60 -4.25 15.70
C LEU A 178 -0.64 -5.40 16.71
N GLN A 179 -1.51 -6.38 16.47
CA GLN A 179 -1.70 -7.54 17.35
C GLN A 179 -1.62 -8.80 16.49
N ILE A 180 -0.51 -9.54 16.61
CA ILE A 180 -0.27 -10.79 15.89
C ILE A 180 -0.38 -11.92 16.90
N ILE A 181 -1.59 -12.48 17.01
CA ILE A 181 -1.96 -13.35 18.12
C ILE A 181 -2.52 -14.69 17.65
N ASN A 182 -2.20 -15.77 18.37
CA ASN A 182 -2.80 -17.08 18.17
C ASN A 182 -2.70 -17.64 16.74
N ASN A 183 -1.60 -17.40 16.01
CA ASN A 183 -1.43 -17.94 14.65
C ASN A 183 -0.58 -19.23 14.70
N PRO A 184 -1.20 -20.43 14.71
CA PRO A 184 -0.49 -21.70 14.94
C PRO A 184 0.41 -22.12 13.78
N SER A 185 0.24 -21.55 12.59
CA SER A 185 0.96 -21.89 11.36
C SER A 185 1.96 -20.82 10.92
N LEU A 186 2.02 -19.68 11.61
CA LEU A 186 2.90 -18.57 11.26
C LEU A 186 4.32 -18.84 11.78
N THR A 187 5.30 -18.85 10.87
CA THR A 187 6.70 -19.20 11.18
C THR A 187 7.66 -18.01 11.19
N ASN A 188 7.32 -16.94 10.48
CA ASN A 188 8.04 -15.66 10.41
C ASN A 188 7.02 -14.51 10.27
N LEU A 189 7.50 -13.28 10.11
CA LEU A 189 6.65 -12.10 9.95
C LEU A 189 6.82 -11.46 8.56
N GLU A 190 7.23 -12.25 7.56
CA GLU A 190 7.50 -11.79 6.20
C GLU A 190 6.27 -11.07 5.65
N GLY A 191 6.46 -9.84 5.18
CA GLY A 191 5.38 -8.90 4.88
C GLY A 191 5.25 -7.74 5.88
N LEU A 192 5.97 -7.75 6.99
CA LEU A 192 6.06 -6.60 7.91
C LEU A 192 7.38 -5.82 7.81
N ASN A 193 8.20 -6.14 6.81
CA ASN A 193 9.56 -5.62 6.61
C ASN A 193 9.62 -4.09 6.49
N ASN A 194 8.51 -3.46 6.10
CA ASN A 194 8.42 -2.02 5.93
C ASN A 194 7.79 -1.30 7.13
N VAL A 195 7.30 -2.01 8.15
CA VAL A 195 6.66 -1.38 9.32
C VAL A 195 7.71 -0.66 10.17
N GLU A 196 7.70 0.66 10.12
CA GLU A 196 8.64 1.53 10.83
C GLU A 196 8.14 1.96 12.20
N ILE A 197 6.82 2.19 12.32
CA ILE A 197 6.21 2.83 13.50
C ILE A 197 4.93 2.11 13.91
N VAL A 198 4.85 1.75 15.21
CA VAL A 198 3.60 1.35 15.87
C VAL A 198 3.24 2.35 16.97
N THR A 199 2.06 2.95 16.89
CA THR A 199 1.72 4.13 17.71
C THR A 199 1.15 3.78 19.09
N ASN A 200 0.19 2.88 19.15
CA ASN A 200 -0.63 2.62 20.34
C ASN A 200 -0.31 1.27 21.01
N GLY A 201 0.36 0.35 20.31
CA GLY A 201 0.92 -0.86 20.92
C GLY A 201 1.18 -1.97 19.91
N LEU A 202 2.23 -2.75 20.18
CA LEU A 202 2.60 -3.94 19.41
C LEU A 202 2.52 -5.16 20.32
N ARG A 203 1.78 -6.18 19.89
CA ARG A 203 1.74 -7.47 20.58
C ARG A 203 1.99 -8.62 19.61
N ILE A 204 2.93 -9.48 19.97
CA ILE A 204 3.22 -10.73 19.27
C ILE A 204 3.04 -11.85 20.28
N GLN A 205 1.91 -12.55 20.21
CA GLN A 205 1.49 -13.47 21.26
C GLN A 205 1.08 -14.84 20.74
N SER A 206 1.46 -15.92 21.42
CA SER A 206 0.89 -17.26 21.19
C SER A 206 1.01 -17.70 19.72
N ASN A 207 2.13 -17.42 19.06
CA ASN A 207 2.44 -17.93 17.72
C ASN A 207 3.47 -19.07 17.88
N PRO A 208 3.02 -20.31 18.16
CA PRO A 208 3.89 -21.37 18.67
C PRO A 208 4.98 -21.83 17.69
N LEU A 209 4.81 -21.61 16.37
CA LEU A 209 5.79 -21.95 15.34
C LEU A 209 6.63 -20.76 14.88
N LEU A 210 6.43 -19.56 15.43
CA LEU A 210 7.19 -18.36 15.08
C LEU A 210 8.62 -18.51 15.59
N THR A 211 9.59 -18.62 14.68
CA THR A 211 11.00 -18.88 15.05
C THR A 211 11.85 -17.62 15.17
N ASN A 212 11.46 -16.56 14.46
CA ASN A 212 12.15 -15.29 14.42
C ASN A 212 11.18 -14.15 14.10
N ILE A 213 11.64 -12.92 14.31
CA ILE A 213 10.93 -11.68 13.98
C ILE A 213 11.76 -10.79 13.06
N ASN A 214 12.65 -11.38 12.25
CA ASN A 214 13.64 -10.66 11.43
C ASN A 214 12.98 -9.66 10.46
N ASP A 215 11.74 -9.93 10.08
CA ASP A 215 10.94 -9.08 9.22
C ASP A 215 10.41 -7.82 9.91
N LEU A 216 10.79 -7.54 11.17
CA LEU A 216 10.57 -6.23 11.81
C LEU A 216 11.79 -5.31 11.68
N ASN A 217 12.73 -5.60 10.79
CA ASN A 217 13.99 -4.89 10.65
C ASN A 217 13.86 -3.39 10.36
N SER A 218 12.72 -2.86 9.94
CA SER A 218 12.51 -1.41 9.78
C SER A 218 11.89 -0.73 11.01
N LEU A 219 11.41 -1.51 11.99
CA LEU A 219 10.70 -1.01 13.15
C LEU A 219 11.63 -0.17 14.03
N SER A 220 11.44 1.15 14.01
CA SER A 220 12.27 2.10 14.76
C SER A 220 11.64 2.57 16.06
N ARG A 221 10.30 2.48 16.15
CA ARG A 221 9.56 3.02 17.29
C ARG A 221 8.26 2.28 17.59
N VAL A 222 8.07 1.92 18.87
CA VAL A 222 6.78 1.56 19.45
C VAL A 222 6.44 2.58 20.54
N SER A 223 5.36 3.35 20.34
CA SER A 223 5.00 4.41 21.31
C SER A 223 4.07 3.91 22.43
N GLY A 224 3.26 2.89 22.14
CA GLY A 224 2.47 2.18 23.14
C GLY A 224 3.22 1.01 23.79
N GLY A 225 2.49 0.14 24.47
CA GLY A 225 3.09 -1.07 25.07
C GLY A 225 3.58 -2.04 23.99
N PHE A 226 4.80 -2.57 24.17
CA PHE A 226 5.36 -3.61 23.32
C PHE A 226 5.43 -4.92 24.11
N VAL A 227 4.69 -5.93 23.66
CA VAL A 227 4.61 -7.25 24.31
C VAL A 227 5.00 -8.35 23.32
N ILE A 228 5.94 -9.21 23.72
CA ILE A 228 6.28 -10.45 23.02
C ILE A 228 6.12 -11.60 24.03
N ASP A 229 5.06 -12.38 23.88
CA ASP A 229 4.76 -13.46 24.82
C ASP A 229 4.27 -14.78 24.23
N LEU A 230 4.58 -15.90 24.88
CA LEU A 230 4.06 -17.22 24.49
C LEU A 230 4.43 -17.65 23.06
N ASN A 231 5.56 -17.18 22.50
CA ASN A 231 6.08 -17.63 21.20
C ASN A 231 7.18 -18.66 21.46
N ASN A 232 6.78 -19.91 21.78
CA ASN A 232 7.69 -20.91 22.33
C ASN A 232 8.89 -21.24 21.43
N SER A 233 8.75 -21.14 20.10
CA SER A 233 9.82 -21.41 19.14
C SER A 233 10.69 -20.19 18.80
N LEU A 234 10.42 -19.01 19.35
CA LEU A 234 11.14 -17.79 19.03
C LEU A 234 12.55 -17.85 19.64
N GLU A 235 13.59 -17.85 18.81
CA GLU A 235 14.98 -18.06 19.24
C GLU A 235 15.75 -16.76 19.53
N ASN A 236 15.43 -15.68 18.81
CA ASN A 236 16.10 -14.39 18.93
C ASN A 236 15.16 -13.22 18.59
N LEU A 237 15.65 -12.00 18.78
CA LEU A 237 14.94 -10.75 18.48
C LEU A 237 15.65 -9.91 17.40
N ASP A 238 16.44 -10.52 16.51
CA ASP A 238 17.36 -9.81 15.60
C ASP A 238 16.65 -8.83 14.64
N GLY A 239 15.36 -9.00 14.40
CA GLY A 239 14.56 -8.01 13.68
C GLY A 239 14.41 -6.67 14.38
N LEU A 240 14.72 -6.55 15.68
CA LEU A 240 14.58 -5.29 16.43
C LEU A 240 15.82 -4.40 16.38
N ASN A 241 16.82 -4.74 15.56
CA ASN A 241 18.09 -4.00 15.50
C ASN A 241 17.94 -2.51 15.14
N ASN A 242 16.84 -2.07 14.54
CA ASN A 242 16.58 -0.65 14.28
C ASN A 242 15.65 0.00 15.33
N LEU A 243 15.16 -0.75 16.31
CA LEU A 243 14.27 -0.24 17.35
C LEU A 243 15.05 0.64 18.33
N ASN A 244 14.85 1.96 18.24
CA ASN A 244 15.51 2.89 19.17
C ASN A 244 14.63 3.24 20.37
N LYS A 245 13.30 3.15 20.25
CA LYS A 245 12.37 3.71 21.25
C LYS A 245 11.17 2.80 21.52
N ALA A 246 10.98 2.43 22.79
CA ALA A 246 9.81 1.73 23.31
C ALA A 246 9.16 2.52 24.46
N PHE A 247 8.34 3.52 24.13
CA PHE A 247 7.85 4.48 25.13
C PHE A 247 6.83 3.88 26.11
N GLY A 248 5.95 2.97 25.68
CA GLY A 248 4.94 2.37 26.56
C GLY A 248 5.48 1.26 27.47
N GLY A 249 6.76 0.93 27.36
CA GLY A 249 7.40 -0.22 28.02
C GLY A 249 7.54 -1.42 27.09
N LEU A 250 8.47 -2.29 27.46
CA LEU A 250 8.81 -3.52 26.74
C LEU A 250 8.66 -4.72 27.69
N SER A 251 7.82 -5.67 27.31
CA SER A 251 7.58 -6.91 28.04
C SER A 251 7.90 -8.12 27.16
N ILE A 252 8.88 -8.93 27.56
CA ILE A 252 9.29 -10.15 26.87
C ILE A 252 9.16 -11.30 27.85
N TYR A 253 8.15 -12.15 27.69
CA TYR A 253 7.96 -13.25 28.65
C TYR A 253 7.39 -14.52 28.06
N LYS A 254 7.78 -15.67 28.64
CA LYS A 254 7.32 -16.99 28.20
C LYS A 254 7.65 -17.30 26.72
N ASN A 255 8.81 -16.89 26.24
CA ASN A 255 9.35 -17.31 24.94
C ASN A 255 10.43 -18.37 25.23
N HIS A 256 10.02 -19.64 25.29
CA HIS A 256 10.84 -20.69 25.90
C HIS A 256 12.20 -20.90 25.20
N SER A 257 12.25 -20.86 23.88
CA SER A 257 13.48 -21.03 23.09
C SER A 257 14.33 -19.76 22.94
N LEU A 258 13.93 -18.63 23.53
CA LEU A 258 14.64 -17.37 23.35
C LEU A 258 15.99 -17.42 24.07
N VAL A 259 17.09 -17.36 23.34
CA VAL A 259 18.45 -17.52 23.91
C VAL A 259 19.19 -16.20 24.17
N ASN A 260 18.84 -15.15 23.43
CA ASN A 260 19.43 -13.83 23.57
C ASN A 260 18.42 -12.73 23.21
N ILE A 261 18.77 -11.50 23.57
CA ILE A 261 18.05 -10.27 23.20
C ILE A 261 18.96 -9.28 22.45
N ASP A 262 19.94 -9.79 21.70
CA ASP A 262 20.97 -8.97 21.04
C ASP A 262 20.38 -7.96 20.05
N GLY A 263 19.24 -8.30 19.44
CA GLY A 263 18.46 -7.38 18.61
C GLY A 263 18.02 -6.08 19.30
N LEU A 264 18.10 -5.98 20.63
CA LEU A 264 17.78 -4.74 21.37
C LEU A 264 18.98 -3.79 21.51
N TYR A 265 20.15 -4.09 20.94
CA TYR A 265 21.39 -3.33 21.17
C TYR A 265 21.28 -1.83 20.87
N ASN A 266 20.45 -1.44 19.90
CA ASN A 266 20.24 -0.05 19.51
C ASN A 266 19.07 0.65 20.24
N LEU A 267 18.45 -0.03 21.21
CA LEU A 267 17.37 0.51 22.04
C LEU A 267 17.94 1.59 22.97
N ASP A 268 17.58 2.84 22.68
CA ASP A 268 18.06 4.03 23.38
C ASP A 268 17.14 4.41 24.54
N GLN A 269 15.83 4.15 24.43
CA GLN A 269 14.88 4.60 25.44
C GLN A 269 13.72 3.63 25.68
N VAL A 270 13.48 3.35 26.97
CA VAL A 270 12.28 2.68 27.50
C VAL A 270 11.72 3.53 28.62
N THR A 271 10.55 4.14 28.43
CA THR A 271 10.04 5.13 29.40
C THR A 271 9.37 4.50 30.61
N ASN A 272 8.67 3.37 30.44
CA ASN A 272 7.78 2.85 31.48
C ASN A 272 8.37 1.67 32.28
N GLN A 273 8.46 0.49 31.69
CA GLN A 273 9.08 -0.67 32.33
C GLN A 273 9.75 -1.54 31.29
N LEU A 274 10.85 -2.19 31.69
CA LEU A 274 11.44 -3.31 31.00
C LEU A 274 11.20 -4.56 31.83
N ASN A 275 10.28 -5.42 31.38
CA ASN A 275 9.97 -6.70 32.03
C ASN A 275 10.43 -7.84 31.14
N ILE A 276 11.39 -8.63 31.61
CA ILE A 276 11.86 -9.82 30.92
C ILE A 276 11.74 -10.99 31.90
N SER A 277 10.84 -11.93 31.65
CA SER A 277 10.61 -13.02 32.61
C SER A 277 10.14 -14.33 32.00
N ASN A 278 10.39 -15.44 32.69
CA ASN A 278 9.94 -16.77 32.24
C ASN A 278 10.49 -17.17 30.85
N ASN A 279 11.67 -16.68 30.44
CA ASN A 279 12.37 -17.11 29.23
C ASN A 279 13.51 -18.04 29.66
N TYR A 280 13.20 -19.31 29.88
CA TYR A 280 14.10 -20.23 30.59
C TYR A 280 15.43 -20.53 29.89
N GLU A 281 15.53 -20.32 28.57
CA GLU A 281 16.77 -20.47 27.80
C GLU A 281 17.50 -19.13 27.57
N LEU A 282 17.00 -18.02 28.12
CA LEU A 282 17.60 -16.70 27.93
C LEU A 282 18.76 -16.49 28.90
N PHE A 283 20.00 -16.66 28.41
CA PHE A 283 21.22 -16.48 29.19
C PHE A 283 22.00 -15.20 28.82
N ASN A 284 21.72 -14.59 27.66
CA ASN A 284 22.42 -13.40 27.18
C ASN A 284 21.51 -12.15 27.17
N PHE A 285 21.84 -11.17 28.03
CA PHE A 285 21.19 -9.86 28.16
C PHE A 285 22.05 -8.71 27.63
N CYS A 286 23.18 -8.98 26.96
CA CYS A 286 24.10 -7.95 26.51
C CYS A 286 23.45 -6.97 25.50
N GLY A 287 22.38 -7.39 24.82
CA GLY A 287 21.55 -6.52 23.98
C GLY A 287 20.92 -5.31 24.68
N ILE A 288 20.86 -5.24 26.01
CA ILE A 288 20.35 -4.03 26.71
C ILE A 288 21.45 -3.17 27.35
N THR A 289 22.73 -3.45 27.09
CA THR A 289 23.85 -2.73 27.71
C THR A 289 23.78 -1.22 27.44
N ASN A 290 23.61 -0.81 26.18
CA ASN A 290 23.53 0.60 25.80
C ASN A 290 22.34 1.33 26.47
N LEU A 291 21.19 0.66 26.57
CA LEU A 291 20.00 1.21 27.23
C LEU A 291 20.31 1.55 28.69
N ILE A 292 21.02 0.66 29.39
CA ILE A 292 21.35 0.82 30.81
C ILE A 292 22.47 1.85 31.01
N GLU A 293 23.57 1.75 30.25
CA GLU A 293 24.72 2.66 30.35
C GLU A 293 24.34 4.12 30.06
N ASN A 294 23.45 4.35 29.09
CA ASN A 294 22.99 5.68 28.71
C ASN A 294 21.88 6.21 29.63
N GLY A 295 21.41 5.43 30.62
CA GLY A 295 20.28 5.81 31.47
C GLY A 295 18.95 5.93 30.71
N GLY A 296 18.81 5.20 29.61
CA GLY A 296 17.65 5.22 28.73
C GLY A 296 16.44 4.47 29.28
N LEU A 297 16.64 3.60 30.26
CA LEU A 297 15.55 2.99 31.03
C LEU A 297 15.07 3.95 32.12
N LEU A 298 13.91 4.57 31.91
CA LEU A 298 13.37 5.61 32.80
C LEU A 298 12.40 5.08 33.86
N GLY A 299 12.09 3.79 33.84
CA GLY A 299 11.24 3.16 34.85
C GLY A 299 11.78 1.81 35.31
N GLU A 300 10.90 0.87 35.63
CA GLU A 300 11.31 -0.34 36.36
C GLU A 300 12.05 -1.35 35.48
N TYR A 301 13.13 -1.92 36.04
CA TYR A 301 13.84 -3.07 35.50
C TYR A 301 13.41 -4.33 36.26
N ASN A 302 12.70 -5.23 35.58
CA ASN A 302 12.16 -6.44 36.18
C ASN A 302 12.65 -7.67 35.40
N THR A 303 13.58 -8.43 35.98
CA THR A 303 14.07 -9.70 35.46
C THR A 303 13.85 -10.82 36.47
N TYR A 304 13.18 -11.88 36.06
CA TYR A 304 12.95 -13.05 36.91
C TYR A 304 12.56 -14.30 36.13
N PHE A 305 12.99 -15.47 36.60
CA PHE A 305 12.70 -16.77 36.00
C PHE A 305 13.20 -16.88 34.55
N ASN A 306 14.32 -16.25 34.21
CA ASN A 306 15.02 -16.49 32.95
C ASN A 306 16.18 -17.49 33.17
N GLY A 307 16.88 -17.86 32.09
CA GLY A 307 18.12 -18.66 32.20
C GLY A 307 19.20 -17.91 33.00
N TYR A 308 19.26 -16.59 32.82
CA TYR A 308 20.03 -15.65 33.63
C TYR A 308 19.17 -14.44 34.00
N ASP A 309 19.21 -14.01 35.27
CA ASP A 309 18.52 -12.82 35.75
C ASP A 309 19.55 -11.79 36.25
N PRO A 310 20.25 -11.06 35.36
CA PRO A 310 21.23 -10.05 35.76
C PRO A 310 20.57 -8.92 36.54
N THR A 311 21.31 -8.33 37.47
CA THR A 311 20.98 -7.02 38.03
C THR A 311 21.46 -5.90 37.10
N ILE A 312 20.99 -4.67 37.30
CA ILE A 312 21.53 -3.49 36.60
C ILE A 312 23.06 -3.38 36.79
N GLN A 313 23.57 -3.70 37.99
CA GLN A 313 25.00 -3.63 38.26
C GLN A 313 25.77 -4.69 37.47
N ASP A 314 25.21 -5.90 37.31
CA ASP A 314 25.84 -6.94 36.49
C ASP A 314 25.98 -6.49 35.03
N ILE A 315 24.96 -5.83 34.47
CA ILE A 315 25.04 -5.24 33.13
C ILE A 315 26.15 -4.18 33.05
N LEU A 316 26.19 -3.24 34.01
CA LEU A 316 27.21 -2.18 34.05
C LEU A 316 28.64 -2.70 34.25
N ASP A 317 28.79 -3.84 34.92
CA ASP A 317 30.09 -4.50 35.12
C ASP A 317 30.50 -5.39 33.94
N GLY A 318 29.67 -5.48 32.88
CA GLY A 318 29.91 -6.31 31.71
C GLY A 318 29.57 -7.79 31.91
N ASN A 319 28.96 -8.15 33.03
CA ASN A 319 28.49 -9.50 33.36
C ASN A 319 27.08 -9.74 32.79
N CYS A 320 26.86 -9.39 31.51
CA CYS A 320 25.53 -9.44 30.89
C CYS A 320 25.14 -10.82 30.31
N GLN A 321 25.96 -11.85 30.47
CA GLN A 321 25.71 -13.20 30.00
C GLN A 321 26.33 -14.26 30.92
N MET A 322 25.76 -15.47 30.93
CA MET A 322 26.29 -16.66 31.62
C MET A 322 26.49 -17.86 30.69
#